data_AF-A0A8J3PH69-F1
#
_entry.id   AF-A0A8J3PH69-F1
#
_cell.length_a   1.000
_cell.length_b   1.000
_cell.length_c   1.000
_cell.angle_alpha   90.00
_cell.angle_beta   90.00
_cell.angle_gamma   90.00
#
_symmetry.space_group_name_H-M   'P 1'
#
loop_
_entity.id
_entity.type
_entity.pdbx_description
1 polymer ?
#
loop_
_entity_poly.entity_id
_entity_poly.type
_entity_poly.pdbx_seq_one_letter_code
_entity_poly.pdbx_strand_id
1 'polypeptide(L)'
;MTTPVTTSADQSVKPLRLLFTLALLGYVALHLGFQFLNWVLPAENTTLISRSQSAGFLDLFVMSFPLLAVLIATHVSPQLAGSKIFALVALIEYGVAILFGGVTFLIGLGGLGWVDTFPETIDALGHVVLTIGRIGLVALAGYAVLRVFLALGGRVTLPTGLNPPA
;
A
#
# COMPACT_ATOMS: atom_id res chain seq x y z
N MET A 1 -32.02 34.39 -24.40
CA MET A 1 -31.97 33.16 -23.58
C MET A 1 -30.54 32.69 -23.51
N THR A 2 -29.83 33.01 -22.42
CA THR A 2 -28.47 32.53 -22.16
C THR A 2 -28.58 31.24 -21.36
N THR A 3 -28.26 30.10 -21.96
CA THR A 3 -28.16 28.84 -21.22
C THR A 3 -27.00 28.95 -20.23
N PRO A 4 -27.20 28.64 -18.94
CA PRO A 4 -26.10 28.63 -17.98
C PRO A 4 -25.06 27.58 -18.42
N VAL A 5 -23.80 27.99 -18.51
CA VAL A 5 -22.68 27.07 -18.71
C VAL A 5 -22.54 26.25 -17.44
N THR A 6 -23.19 25.10 -17.37
CA THR A 6 -22.91 24.11 -16.34
C THR A 6 -21.59 23.46 -16.71
N THR A 7 -20.50 23.92 -16.10
CA THR A 7 -19.26 23.13 -16.09
C THR A 7 -19.61 21.76 -15.51
N SER A 8 -19.70 20.74 -16.36
CA SER A 8 -19.99 19.38 -15.93
C SER A 8 -18.99 18.99 -14.84
N ALA A 9 -19.43 18.34 -13.77
CA ALA A 9 -18.58 17.94 -12.64
C ALA A 9 -17.31 17.20 -13.09
N ASP A 10 -17.38 16.48 -14.21
CA ASP A 10 -16.24 15.80 -14.86
C ASP A 10 -15.11 16.76 -15.29
N GLN A 11 -15.40 17.99 -15.70
CA GLN A 11 -14.39 18.97 -16.12
C GLN A 11 -13.58 19.48 -14.92
N SER A 12 -14.20 19.60 -13.75
CA SER A 12 -13.57 20.09 -12.53
C SER A 12 -12.65 19.06 -11.87
N VAL A 13 -12.96 17.77 -11.99
CA VAL A 13 -12.20 16.69 -11.31
C VAL A 13 -11.00 16.20 -12.14
N LYS A 14 -11.04 16.35 -13.47
CA LYS A 14 -9.96 15.92 -14.39
C LYS A 14 -8.53 16.32 -13.97
N PRO A 15 -8.22 17.58 -13.61
CA PRO A 15 -6.86 17.96 -13.22
C PRO A 15 -6.46 17.42 -11.83
N LEU A 16 -7.43 17.16 -10.95
CA LEU A 16 -7.18 16.72 -9.58
C LEU A 16 -6.77 15.25 -9.50
N ARG A 17 -7.09 14.43 -10.50
CA ARG A 17 -6.79 12.98 -10.46
C ARG A 17 -5.31 12.69 -10.30
N LEU A 18 -4.45 13.43 -11.01
CA LEU A 18 -3.00 13.26 -10.89
C LEU A 18 -2.55 13.59 -9.47
N LEU A 19 -3.07 14.67 -8.89
CA LEU A 19 -2.76 15.08 -7.52
C LEU A 19 -3.24 14.02 -6.51
N PHE A 20 -4.45 13.49 -6.67
CA PHE A 20 -4.96 12.43 -5.80
C PHE A 20 -4.16 11.12 -5.94
N THR A 21 -3.85 10.69 -7.16
CA THR A 21 -3.02 9.49 -7.38
C THR A 21 -1.64 9.66 -6.74
N LEU A 22 -0.99 10.82 -6.92
CA LEU A 22 0.30 11.11 -6.31
C LEU A 22 0.23 11.23 -4.79
N ALA A 23 -0.81 11.88 -4.24
CA ALA A 23 -0.98 12.06 -2.80
C ALA A 23 -1.24 10.73 -2.10
N LEU A 24 -2.06 9.85 -2.70
CA LEU A 24 -2.36 8.54 -2.13
C LEU A 24 -1.13 7.63 -2.10
N LEU A 25 -0.41 7.51 -3.23
CA LEU A 25 0.84 6.73 -3.28
C LEU A 25 1.92 7.36 -2.39
N GLY A 26 2.09 8.68 -2.49
CA GLY A 26 3.05 9.41 -1.69
C GLY A 26 2.83 9.25 -0.18
N TYR A 27 1.57 9.28 0.28
CA TYR A 27 1.25 9.03 1.68
C TYR A 27 1.61 7.61 2.11
N VAL A 28 1.30 6.59 1.28
CA VAL A 28 1.62 5.19 1.60
C VAL A 28 3.13 4.98 1.64
N ALA A 29 3.86 5.54 0.68
CA ALA A 29 5.33 5.50 0.66
C ALA A 29 5.93 6.13 1.93
N LEU A 30 5.43 7.30 2.36
CA LEU A 30 5.85 7.93 3.61
C LEU A 30 5.50 7.06 4.82
N HIS A 31 4.27 6.55 4.90
CA HIS A 31 3.83 5.67 5.99
C HIS A 31 4.73 4.44 6.11
N LEU A 32 4.98 3.72 5.00
CA LEU A 32 5.86 2.56 4.98
C LEU A 32 7.30 2.92 5.40
N GLY A 33 7.80 4.06 4.92
CA GLY A 33 9.12 4.58 5.31
C GLY A 33 9.22 4.86 6.82
N PHE A 34 8.24 5.56 7.39
CA PHE A 34 8.21 5.84 8.82
C PHE A 34 7.99 4.59 9.67
N GLN A 35 7.17 3.64 9.21
CA GLN A 35 7.00 2.34 9.88
C GLN A 35 8.31 1.56 9.91
N PHE A 36 9.08 1.58 8.81
CA PHE A 36 10.41 1.00 8.76
C PHE A 36 11.38 1.66 9.73
N LEU A 37 11.43 2.99 9.76
CA LEU A 37 12.27 3.72 10.69
C LEU A 37 11.88 3.45 12.15
N ASN A 38 10.59 3.46 12.48
CA ASN A 38 10.09 3.16 13.82
C ASN A 38 10.38 1.71 14.24
N TRP A 39 10.41 0.78 13.30
CA TRP A 39 10.73 -0.62 13.59
C TRP A 39 12.23 -0.84 13.84
N VAL A 40 13.09 -0.22 13.02
CA VAL A 40 14.55 -0.39 13.09
C VAL A 40 15.16 0.43 14.23
N LEU A 41 14.75 1.70 14.36
CA LEU A 41 15.33 2.61 15.33
C LEU A 41 14.80 2.30 16.74
N PRO A 42 15.67 2.08 17.73
CA PRO A 42 15.23 1.83 19.09
C PRO A 42 14.69 3.11 19.73
N ALA A 43 13.48 3.02 20.29
CA ALA A 43 12.93 3.99 21.23
C ALA A 43 13.21 3.53 22.67
N GLU A 44 13.28 4.47 23.61
CA GLU A 44 13.54 4.19 25.02
C GLU A 44 12.59 3.11 25.55
N ASN A 45 13.14 2.12 26.25
CA ASN A 45 12.41 1.00 26.86
C ASN A 45 11.61 0.10 25.88
N THR A 46 11.95 0.09 24.58
CA THR A 46 11.31 -0.81 23.60
C THR A 46 12.21 -1.97 23.19
N THR A 47 11.62 -3.15 23.01
CA THR A 47 12.30 -4.32 22.44
C THR A 47 11.98 -4.48 20.96
N LEU A 48 12.81 -5.22 20.21
CA LEU A 48 12.49 -5.53 18.82
C LEU A 48 11.15 -6.26 18.69
N ILE A 49 10.83 -7.14 19.64
CA ILE A 49 9.56 -7.88 19.71
C ILE A 49 8.39 -6.90 19.86
N SER A 50 8.45 -5.98 20.83
CA SER A 50 7.35 -5.03 21.07
C SER A 50 7.14 -4.09 19.88
N ARG A 51 8.21 -3.66 19.20
CA ARG A 51 8.11 -2.86 17.96
C ARG A 51 7.56 -3.64 16.79
N SER A 52 7.82 -4.95 16.74
CA SER A 52 7.34 -5.83 15.68
C SER A 52 5.83 -6.13 15.82
N GLN A 53 5.34 -6.23 17.06
CA GLN A 53 3.91 -6.38 17.36
C GLN A 53 3.08 -5.12 17.04
N SER A 54 3.69 -3.93 17.13
CA SER A 54 3.03 -2.65 16.83
C SER A 54 3.27 -2.14 15.40
N ALA A 55 4.02 -2.88 14.58
CA ALA A 55 4.39 -2.45 13.24
C ALA A 55 3.16 -2.33 12.32
N GLY A 56 2.95 -1.14 11.76
CA GLY A 56 1.76 -0.80 10.96
C GLY A 56 1.88 -1.08 9.46
N PHE A 57 2.71 -2.04 9.03
CA PHE A 57 2.93 -2.35 7.61
C PHE A 57 1.68 -2.92 6.92
N LEU A 58 0.79 -3.58 7.66
CA LEU A 58 -0.41 -4.23 7.15
C LEU A 58 -1.69 -3.48 7.54
N ASP A 59 -1.60 -2.17 7.80
CA ASP A 59 -2.77 -1.34 8.07
C ASP A 59 -3.69 -1.33 6.86
N LEU A 60 -4.88 -1.92 6.99
CA LEU A 60 -5.82 -2.10 5.87
C LEU A 60 -6.38 -0.78 5.34
N PHE A 61 -6.51 0.22 6.20
CA PHE A 61 -6.98 1.53 5.77
C PHE A 61 -5.94 2.18 4.87
N VAL A 62 -4.68 2.20 5.30
CA VAL A 62 -3.57 2.75 4.50
C VAL A 62 -3.35 1.91 3.24
N MET A 63 -3.41 0.58 3.33
CA MET A 63 -3.24 -0.33 2.19
C MET A 63 -4.40 -0.30 1.19
N SER A 64 -5.51 0.39 1.48
CA SER A 64 -6.54 0.65 0.48
C SER A 64 -6.14 1.75 -0.52
N PHE A 65 -5.24 2.66 -0.12
CA PHE A 65 -4.88 3.84 -0.91
C PHE A 65 -4.14 3.53 -2.21
N PRO A 66 -3.19 2.57 -2.29
CA PRO A 66 -2.54 2.24 -3.55
C PRO A 66 -3.54 1.67 -4.56
N LEU A 67 -4.51 0.87 -4.11
CA LEU A 67 -5.58 0.37 -4.98
C LEU A 67 -6.44 1.51 -5.51
N LEU A 68 -6.87 2.43 -4.63
CA LEU A 68 -7.65 3.61 -5.04
C LEU A 68 -6.87 4.49 -6.02
N ALA A 69 -5.59 4.71 -5.78
CA ALA A 69 -4.72 5.50 -6.66
C ALA A 69 -4.65 4.91 -8.07
N VAL A 70 -4.51 3.58 -8.17
CA VAL A 70 -4.50 2.86 -9.46
C VAL A 70 -5.85 2.93 -10.14
N LEU A 71 -6.95 2.74 -9.41
CA LEU A 71 -8.31 2.88 -9.98
C LEU A 71 -8.55 4.29 -10.52
N ILE A 72 -8.17 5.32 -9.77
CA ILE A 72 -8.25 6.72 -10.22
C ILE A 72 -7.41 6.94 -11.48
N ALA A 73 -6.20 6.38 -11.54
CA ALA A 73 -5.30 6.56 -12.67
C ALA A 73 -5.73 5.82 -13.94
N THR A 74 -6.50 4.74 -13.82
CA THR A 74 -6.80 3.81 -14.91
C THR A 74 -8.26 3.79 -15.34
N HIS A 75 -9.20 3.87 -14.41
CA HIS A 75 -10.63 3.69 -14.68
C HIS A 75 -11.40 5.01 -14.76
N VAL A 76 -10.86 6.12 -14.24
CA VAL A 76 -11.48 7.44 -14.39
C VAL A 76 -11.06 8.05 -15.74
N SER A 77 -11.94 7.98 -16.73
CA SER A 77 -11.69 8.46 -18.09
C SER A 77 -11.43 9.97 -18.18
N PRO A 78 -10.51 10.43 -19.05
CA PRO A 78 -9.56 9.64 -19.85
C PRO A 78 -8.43 9.06 -19.00
N GLN A 79 -7.88 7.89 -19.32
CA GLN A 79 -6.76 7.31 -18.57
C GLN A 79 -5.58 8.29 -18.40
N LEU A 80 -4.95 8.33 -17.21
CA LEU A 80 -3.77 9.18 -16.98
C LEU A 80 -2.57 8.72 -17.83
N ALA A 81 -1.86 9.68 -18.42
CA ALA A 81 -0.53 9.42 -18.97
C ALA A 81 0.39 8.93 -17.83
N GLY A 82 1.06 7.79 -18.03
CA GLY A 82 1.90 7.18 -16.98
C GLY A 82 1.16 6.31 -15.97
N SER A 83 -0.12 5.96 -16.22
CA SER A 83 -0.91 5.02 -15.38
C SER A 83 -0.16 3.73 -15.00
N LYS A 84 0.67 3.23 -15.90
CA LYS A 84 1.55 2.06 -15.69
C LYS A 84 2.59 2.26 -14.61
N ILE A 85 3.18 3.46 -14.51
CA ILE A 85 4.16 3.80 -13.48
C ILE A 85 3.45 3.82 -12.12
N PHE A 86 2.27 4.42 -12.03
CA PHE A 86 1.50 4.42 -10.78
C PHE A 86 1.11 3.01 -10.32
N ALA A 87 0.72 2.14 -11.26
CA ALA A 87 0.46 0.73 -10.95
C ALA A 87 1.73 -0.02 -10.49
N LEU A 88 2.89 0.28 -11.07
CA LEU A 88 4.17 -0.28 -10.62
C LEU A 88 4.53 0.19 -9.19
N VAL A 89 4.39 1.48 -8.90
CA VAL A 89 4.64 2.04 -7.57
C VAL A 89 3.75 1.37 -6.53
N ALA A 90 2.45 1.25 -6.82
CA ALA A 90 1.53 0.53 -5.94
C ALA A 90 1.94 -0.94 -5.71
N LEU A 91 2.43 -1.65 -6.74
CA LEU A 91 2.95 -3.01 -6.58
C LEU A 91 4.17 -3.07 -5.67
N ILE A 92 5.06 -2.08 -5.77
CA ILE A 92 6.22 -1.97 -4.88
C ILE A 92 5.75 -1.75 -3.45
N GLU A 93 4.80 -0.84 -3.21
CA GLU A 93 4.24 -0.58 -1.89
C GLU A 93 3.60 -1.83 -1.27
N TYR A 94 2.80 -2.59 -2.03
CA TYR A 94 2.26 -3.86 -1.57
C TYR A 94 3.34 -4.90 -1.29
N GLY A 95 4.37 -4.97 -2.14
CA GLY A 95 5.51 -5.86 -1.94
C GLY A 95 6.25 -5.55 -0.64
N VAL A 96 6.53 -4.27 -0.39
CA VAL A 96 7.15 -3.78 0.84
C VAL A 96 6.26 -4.07 2.06
N ALA A 97 4.97 -3.77 1.98
CA ALA A 97 4.01 -4.02 3.05
C ALA A 97 3.92 -5.50 3.44
N ILE A 98 3.83 -6.40 2.45
CA ILE A 98 3.77 -7.85 2.68
C ILE A 98 5.11 -8.37 3.24
N LEU A 99 6.23 -7.93 2.67
CA LEU A 99 7.55 -8.35 3.12
C LEU A 99 7.80 -7.95 4.58
N PHE A 100 7.69 -6.66 4.88
CA PHE A 100 7.96 -6.19 6.24
C PHE A 100 6.86 -6.58 7.21
N GLY A 101 5.59 -6.53 6.80
CA GLY A 101 4.47 -7.02 7.62
C GLY A 101 4.61 -8.50 7.99
N GLY A 102 5.07 -9.34 7.07
CA GLY A 102 5.38 -10.75 7.33
C GLY A 102 6.56 -10.90 8.28
N VAL A 103 7.65 -10.16 8.07
CA VAL A 103 8.84 -10.21 8.93
C VAL A 103 8.51 -9.74 10.36
N THR A 104 7.83 -8.61 10.52
CA THR A 104 7.44 -8.10 11.84
C THR A 104 6.42 -9.01 12.51
N PHE A 105 5.51 -9.61 11.75
CA PHE A 105 4.62 -10.63 12.29
C PHE A 105 5.41 -11.82 12.86
N LEU A 106 6.34 -12.40 12.09
CA LEU A 106 7.15 -13.55 12.54
C LEU A 106 8.00 -13.23 13.77
N ILE A 107 8.59 -12.04 13.84
CA ILE A 107 9.35 -11.59 15.03
C ILE A 107 8.42 -11.36 16.21
N GLY A 108 7.25 -10.75 15.97
CA GLY A 108 6.24 -10.44 16.98
C GLY A 108 5.65 -11.69 17.65
N LEU A 109 5.60 -12.83 16.94
CA LEU A 109 5.22 -14.13 17.51
C LEU A 109 6.11 -14.52 18.70
N GLY A 110 7.39 -14.12 18.71
CA GLY A 110 8.31 -14.38 19.81
C GLY A 110 7.90 -13.72 21.14
N GLY A 111 6.99 -12.75 21.11
CA GLY A 111 6.43 -12.09 22.29
C GLY A 111 5.09 -12.65 22.77
N LEU A 112 4.52 -13.65 22.11
CA LEU A 112 3.26 -14.30 22.52
C LEU A 112 3.48 -15.34 23.64
N GLY A 113 4.49 -15.14 24.50
CA GLY A 113 4.91 -16.09 25.54
C GLY A 113 3.82 -16.48 26.52
N TRP A 114 3.94 -17.71 27.05
CA TRP A 114 3.11 -18.44 28.03
C TRP A 114 1.85 -17.70 28.49
N VAL A 115 0.77 -18.02 27.82
CA VAL A 115 -0.52 -17.41 28.08
C VAL A 115 -1.18 -18.14 29.25
N ASP A 116 -1.19 -17.50 30.41
CA ASP A 116 -1.65 -18.13 31.65
C ASP A 116 -3.18 -18.00 31.84
N THR A 117 -3.82 -17.10 31.09
CA THR A 117 -5.25 -16.84 31.19
C THR A 117 -5.99 -17.02 29.87
N PHE A 118 -7.27 -17.42 29.98
CA PHE A 118 -8.15 -17.58 28.81
C PHE A 118 -8.30 -16.29 27.97
N PRO A 119 -8.48 -15.08 28.54
CA PRO A 119 -8.59 -13.85 27.76
C PRO A 119 -7.34 -13.53 26.94
N GLU A 120 -6.16 -13.68 27.52
CA GLU A 120 -4.89 -13.45 26.82
C GLU A 120 -4.70 -14.45 25.67
N THR A 121 -5.26 -15.67 25.79
CA THR A 121 -5.16 -16.71 24.74
C THR A 121 -5.98 -16.32 23.53
N ILE A 122 -7.18 -15.78 23.77
CA ILE A 122 -8.04 -15.26 22.71
C ILE A 122 -7.42 -14.04 22.04
N ASP A 123 -6.78 -13.16 22.79
CA ASP A 123 -6.09 -11.99 22.22
C ASP A 123 -4.90 -12.39 21.35
N ALA A 124 -4.06 -13.33 21.84
CA ALA A 124 -2.95 -13.88 21.07
C ALA A 124 -3.42 -14.58 19.78
N LEU A 125 -4.46 -15.42 19.87
CA LEU A 125 -5.06 -16.07 18.71
C LEU A 125 -5.65 -15.04 17.74
N GLY A 126 -6.34 -14.03 18.25
CA GLY A 126 -6.89 -12.92 17.49
C GLY A 126 -5.79 -12.18 16.74
N HIS A 127 -4.67 -11.87 17.40
CA HIS A 127 -3.52 -11.25 16.77
C HIS A 127 -2.99 -12.07 15.59
N VAL A 128 -2.83 -13.39 15.77
CA VAL A 128 -2.36 -14.29 14.69
C VAL A 128 -3.35 -14.36 13.54
N VAL A 129 -4.60 -14.70 13.83
CA VAL A 129 -5.64 -14.94 12.80
C VAL A 129 -5.93 -13.65 12.04
N LEU A 130 -6.09 -12.52 12.73
CA LEU A 130 -6.37 -11.24 12.09
C LEU A 130 -5.17 -10.75 11.28
N THR A 131 -3.94 -10.99 11.73
CA THR A 131 -2.75 -10.60 10.95
C THR A 131 -2.62 -11.45 9.68
N ILE A 132 -2.87 -12.75 9.74
CA ILE A 132 -2.94 -13.61 8.53
C ILE A 132 -4.04 -13.11 7.59
N GLY A 133 -5.22 -12.75 8.12
CA GLY A 133 -6.30 -12.14 7.34
C GLY A 133 -5.87 -10.84 6.66
N ARG A 134 -5.14 -9.97 7.37
CA ARG A 134 -4.59 -8.72 6.81
C ARG A 134 -3.61 -9.00 5.67
N ILE A 135 -2.67 -9.94 5.87
CA ILE A 135 -1.74 -10.38 4.81
C ILE A 135 -2.51 -10.83 3.57
N GLY A 136 -3.54 -11.67 3.75
CA GLY A 136 -4.37 -12.15 2.66
C GLY A 136 -5.07 -11.03 1.88
N LEU A 137 -5.65 -10.06 2.59
CA LEU A 137 -6.32 -8.92 1.98
C LEU A 137 -5.35 -7.98 1.25
N VAL A 138 -4.20 -7.67 1.85
CA VAL A 138 -3.15 -6.85 1.23
C VAL A 138 -2.60 -7.54 -0.01
N ALA A 139 -2.37 -8.86 0.04
CA ALA A 139 -1.93 -9.65 -1.10
C ALA A 139 -2.97 -9.68 -2.22
N LEU A 140 -4.26 -9.81 -1.88
CA LEU A 140 -5.36 -9.77 -2.84
C LEU A 140 -5.47 -8.40 -3.54
N ALA A 141 -5.33 -7.31 -2.77
CA ALA A 141 -5.30 -5.96 -3.33
C ALA A 141 -4.09 -5.76 -4.26
N GLY A 142 -2.90 -6.23 -3.86
CA GLY A 142 -1.72 -6.26 -4.70
C GLY A 142 -1.93 -7.08 -5.98
N TYR A 143 -2.58 -8.23 -5.89
CA TYR A 143 -2.94 -9.06 -7.05
C TYR A 143 -3.91 -8.34 -8.00
N ALA A 144 -4.90 -7.62 -7.48
CA ALA A 144 -5.79 -6.81 -8.30
C ALA A 144 -5.01 -5.72 -9.07
N VAL A 145 -4.08 -5.04 -8.40
CA VAL A 145 -3.20 -4.07 -9.07
C VAL A 145 -2.27 -4.74 -10.08
N LEU A 146 -1.76 -5.94 -9.79
CA LEU A 146 -0.93 -6.70 -10.73
C LEU A 146 -1.68 -6.99 -12.02
N ARG A 147 -2.94 -7.41 -11.91
CA ARG A 147 -3.82 -7.65 -13.07
C ARG A 147 -3.98 -6.39 -13.91
N VAL A 148 -4.19 -5.24 -13.27
CA VAL A 148 -4.25 -3.94 -13.97
C VAL A 148 -2.91 -3.62 -14.65
N PHE A 149 -1.79 -3.74 -13.93
CA PHE A 149 -0.45 -3.46 -14.48
C PHE A 149 -0.12 -4.31 -15.71
N LEU A 150 -0.44 -5.61 -15.67
CA LEU A 150 -0.25 -6.51 -16.80
C LEU A 150 -1.15 -6.14 -17.99
N ALA A 151 -2.40 -5.74 -17.73
CA ALA A 151 -3.31 -5.24 -18.78
C ALA A 151 -2.79 -3.94 -19.44
N LEU A 152 -1.99 -3.13 -18.73
CA LEU A 152 -1.29 -1.96 -19.27
C LEU A 152 0.02 -2.30 -20.02
N GLY A 153 0.25 -3.58 -20.31
CA GLY A 153 1.39 -4.06 -21.09
C GLY A 153 2.67 -4.26 -20.28
N GLY A 154 2.58 -4.50 -18.97
CA GLY A 154 3.48 -5.36 -18.15
C GLY A 154 5.02 -5.28 -18.26
N ARG A 155 5.59 -4.28 -18.93
CA ARG A 155 7.04 -4.09 -19.16
C ARG A 155 7.41 -2.63 -18.99
N VAL A 156 8.29 -2.29 -18.06
CA VAL A 156 8.78 -0.91 -17.94
C VAL A 156 9.71 -0.64 -19.12
N THR A 157 9.23 0.06 -20.15
CA THR A 157 10.12 0.65 -21.16
C THR A 157 10.82 1.84 -20.52
N LEU A 158 12.13 1.71 -20.30
CA LEU A 158 12.97 2.82 -19.88
C LEU A 158 12.87 3.96 -20.90
N PRO A 159 13.00 5.23 -20.49
CA PRO A 159 13.14 6.35 -21.41
C PRO A 159 14.25 6.05 -22.43
N THR A 160 14.00 6.31 -23.71
CA THR A 160 14.87 5.95 -24.85
C THR A 160 16.31 6.49 -24.75
N GLY A 161 16.56 7.45 -23.86
CA GLY A 161 17.90 8.01 -23.58
C GLY A 161 18.78 7.20 -22.64
N LEU A 162 18.29 6.10 -22.05
CA LEU A 162 19.06 5.21 -21.16
C LEU A 162 19.28 3.81 -21.74
N ASN A 163 18.97 3.61 -23.02
CA ASN A 163 19.31 2.36 -23.70
C ASN A 163 20.75 2.48 -24.21
N PRO A 164 21.74 1.78 -23.63
CA PRO A 164 23.08 1.77 -24.20
C PRO A 164 23.00 1.17 -25.62
N PRO A 165 23.79 1.69 -26.58
CA PRO A 165 23.86 1.11 -27.91
C PRO A 165 24.29 -0.37 -27.79
N ALA A 166 23.63 -1.22 -28.57
CA ALA A 166 23.94 -2.64 -28.69
C ALA A 166 25.33 -2.86 -29.31
#